data_AF-A0A3D5DBI6-F1
#
_entry.id   AF-A0A3D5DBI6-F1
#
_cell.length_a   1.000
_cell.length_b   1.000
_cell.length_c   1.000
_cell.angle_alpha   90.00
_cell.angle_beta   90.00
_cell.angle_gamma   90.00
#
_symmetry.space_group_name_H-M   'P 1'
#
loop_
_entity.id
_entity.type
_entity.pdbx_description
1 polymer ?
#
loop_
_entity_poly.entity_id
_entity_poly.type
_entity_poly.pdbx_seq_one_letter_code
_entity_poly.pdbx_strand_id
1 'polypeptide(L)'
;MVANIKDDNDNISYDPLKFGYSVVNEAPEVNENHRRGEVYYSDEILDREMEQIFMKEWLLVGRAEECEKPGDYFTQRIGDEPIVVVKEKSGNIQAFANVCRHRGVQVAWESGNTKYFSCPYHGWVYDTSGHLVDAQYLEKSKTFKKENCRLPIIRTELWEGFVFINFDPDARPLMESLEKWDFPRVYGPYQMGRLRLANKFTMNIGCNWKFLNENLTDIYHIAVLHSDTFGPYQPLDGYRYEVFDGGYHGRFIGGTLAPGGKSLFGPIPWLPKELHSGGFSSHLPPNTAWFPRFDY
;
A
#
# COMPACT_ATOMS: atom_id res chain seq x y z
N MET A 1 4.29 -15.63 8.78
CA MET A 1 5.76 -15.58 8.63
C MET A 1 6.29 -15.24 10.01
N VAL A 2 6.71 -16.25 10.78
CA VAL A 2 7.24 -16.03 12.13
C VAL A 2 8.73 -15.84 11.92
N ALA A 3 9.20 -14.59 11.94
CA ALA A 3 10.61 -14.35 12.19
C ALA A 3 10.95 -15.02 13.52
N ASN A 4 12.15 -15.59 13.66
CA ASN A 4 12.63 -16.23 14.89
C ASN A 4 12.67 -15.22 16.06
N ILE A 5 11.50 -14.85 16.57
CA ILE A 5 11.34 -14.24 17.88
C ILE A 5 11.32 -15.45 18.79
N LYS A 6 12.48 -15.77 19.38
CA LYS A 6 12.48 -16.57 20.59
C LYS A 6 11.55 -15.84 21.55
N ASP A 7 10.53 -16.55 22.02
CA ASP A 7 9.56 -16.14 23.03
C ASP A 7 10.28 -15.87 24.37
N ASP A 8 11.15 -14.86 24.39
CA ASP A 8 11.57 -14.20 25.60
C ASP A 8 10.67 -12.97 25.69
N ASN A 9 9.90 -12.88 26.78
CA ASN A 9 8.95 -11.82 27.10
C ASN A 9 9.55 -10.38 27.14
N ASP A 10 10.78 -10.21 26.69
CA ASP A 10 11.33 -8.92 26.34
C ASP A 10 10.92 -8.63 24.89
N ASN A 11 9.73 -8.04 24.73
CA ASN A 11 9.43 -7.25 23.54
C ASN A 11 10.66 -6.37 23.29
N ILE A 12 11.43 -6.67 22.24
CA ILE A 12 12.48 -5.77 21.76
C ILE A 12 11.75 -4.55 21.22
N SER A 13 11.35 -3.67 22.14
CA SER A 13 10.84 -2.36 21.86
C SER A 13 12.05 -1.55 21.43
N TYR A 14 12.17 -1.37 20.11
CA TYR A 14 13.04 -0.37 19.56
C TYR A 14 12.47 1.00 19.95
N ASP A 15 13.09 1.62 20.94
CA ASP A 15 12.84 3.01 21.32
C ASP A 15 14.03 3.82 20.81
N PRO A 16 13.88 4.55 19.70
CA PRO A 16 14.97 5.29 19.10
C PRO A 16 15.45 6.45 19.99
N LEU A 17 14.73 6.80 21.05
CA LEU A 17 15.15 7.81 22.01
C LEU A 17 15.95 7.20 23.18
N LYS A 18 15.87 5.88 23.41
CA LYS A 18 16.62 5.16 24.46
C LYS A 18 17.92 4.52 23.97
N PHE A 19 17.96 4.03 22.73
CA PHE A 19 19.22 3.68 22.08
C PHE A 19 19.87 4.97 21.56
N GLY A 20 20.90 5.47 22.26
CA GLY A 20 21.49 6.77 21.96
C GLY A 20 22.04 6.90 20.54
N TYR A 21 21.31 7.58 19.66
CA TYR A 21 21.78 7.97 18.31
C TYR A 21 22.93 8.98 18.34
N SER A 22 23.33 9.48 19.51
CA SER A 22 24.57 10.25 19.63
C SER A 22 25.79 9.48 19.10
N VAL A 23 25.75 8.14 19.14
CA VAL A 23 26.81 7.28 18.56
C VAL A 23 26.59 6.99 17.06
N VAL A 24 25.34 7.08 16.56
CA VAL A 24 24.99 6.89 15.14
C VAL A 24 25.25 8.16 14.32
N ASN A 25 25.19 9.34 14.93
CA ASN A 25 25.64 10.59 14.31
C ASN A 25 27.16 10.61 14.05
N GLU A 26 27.92 9.76 14.76
CA GLU A 26 29.34 9.50 14.53
C GLU A 26 29.59 8.23 13.70
N ALA A 27 28.54 7.58 13.17
CA ALA A 27 28.71 6.45 12.28
C ALA A 27 29.53 6.91 11.07
N PRO A 28 30.60 6.19 10.70
CA PRO A 28 31.46 6.59 9.61
C PRO A 28 30.63 6.73 8.33
N GLU A 29 30.85 7.80 7.57
CA GLU A 29 30.38 7.88 6.20
C GLU A 29 31.10 6.79 5.41
N VAL A 30 30.45 5.62 5.31
CA VAL A 30 31.02 4.44 4.63
C VAL A 30 31.15 4.72 3.14
N ASN A 31 30.16 5.40 2.55
CA ASN A 31 30.17 5.98 1.21
C ASN A 31 28.96 6.93 1.03
N GLU A 32 28.86 7.57 -0.14
CA GLU A 32 27.76 8.46 -0.53
C GLU A 32 26.35 7.82 -0.51
N ASN A 33 26.27 6.48 -0.51
CA ASN A 33 25.04 5.72 -0.53
C ASN A 33 24.57 5.29 0.87
N HIS A 34 25.42 5.43 1.90
CA HIS A 34 25.05 5.12 3.28
C HIS A 34 24.43 6.36 3.94
N ARG A 35 23.11 6.35 4.11
CA ARG A 35 22.38 7.46 4.76
C ARG A 35 22.56 7.38 6.28
N ARG A 36 22.62 8.56 6.92
CA ARG A 36 22.61 8.66 8.39
C ARG A 36 21.28 8.18 8.95
N GLY A 37 21.30 7.65 10.17
CA GLY A 37 20.10 7.11 10.83
C GLY A 37 18.95 8.11 11.04
N GLU A 38 19.22 9.42 10.94
CA GLU A 38 18.24 10.50 11.04
C GLU A 38 17.01 10.29 10.16
N VAL A 39 17.19 9.70 8.96
CA VAL A 39 16.09 9.43 8.04
C VAL A 39 15.00 8.53 8.64
N TYR A 40 15.32 7.73 9.66
CA TYR A 40 14.37 6.80 10.26
C TYR A 40 13.62 7.36 11.48
N TYR A 41 14.12 8.44 12.11
CA TYR A 41 13.56 8.96 13.36
C TYR A 41 13.21 10.45 13.36
N SER A 42 13.65 11.23 12.38
CA SER A 42 13.39 12.68 12.34
C SER A 42 11.96 12.97 11.89
N ASP A 43 11.20 13.66 12.74
CA ASP A 43 9.84 14.14 12.42
C ASP A 43 9.87 15.12 11.24
N GLU A 44 10.89 15.99 11.14
CA GLU A 44 11.02 16.92 10.01
C GLU A 44 11.21 16.18 8.68
N ILE A 45 11.96 15.08 8.68
CA ILE A 45 12.12 14.25 7.50
C ILE A 45 10.80 13.55 7.17
N LEU A 46 10.10 13.01 8.17
CA LEU A 46 8.80 12.36 7.97
C LEU A 46 7.77 13.33 7.38
N ASP A 47 7.67 14.56 7.90
CA ASP A 47 6.76 15.59 7.38
C ASP A 47 7.05 15.91 5.91
N ARG A 48 8.34 16.01 5.55
CA ARG A 48 8.78 16.20 4.16
C ARG A 48 8.47 14.99 3.28
N GLU A 49 8.65 13.77 3.78
CA GLU A 49 8.29 12.55 3.05
C GLU A 49 6.78 12.49 2.81
N MET A 50 5.96 12.86 3.80
CA MET A 50 4.52 12.97 3.65
C MET A 50 4.16 13.96 2.54
N GLU A 51 4.67 15.20 2.61
CA GLU A 51 4.35 16.26 1.64
C GLU A 51 4.87 15.98 0.22
N GLN A 52 6.09 15.44 0.09
CA GLN A 52 6.78 15.35 -1.19
C GLN A 52 6.64 13.98 -1.86
N ILE A 53 6.31 12.94 -1.10
CA ILE A 53 6.17 11.58 -1.61
C ILE A 53 4.71 11.13 -1.49
N PHE A 54 4.19 10.96 -0.27
CA PHE A 54 2.87 10.35 -0.10
C PHE A 54 1.71 11.22 -0.62
N MET A 55 1.85 12.54 -0.60
CA MET A 55 0.83 13.46 -1.14
C MET A 55 0.94 13.69 -2.66
N LYS A 56 1.97 13.18 -3.32
CA LYS A 56 2.24 13.45 -4.75
C LYS A 56 2.36 12.21 -5.63
N GLU A 57 2.65 11.05 -5.03
CA GLU A 57 2.82 9.79 -5.74
C GLU A 57 1.55 8.93 -5.72
N TRP A 58 1.46 7.99 -6.67
CA TRP A 58 0.37 7.02 -6.71
C TRP A 58 0.54 5.96 -5.60
N LEU A 59 -0.47 5.83 -4.74
CA LEU A 59 -0.49 4.90 -3.61
C LEU A 59 -1.46 3.75 -3.86
N LEU A 60 -1.00 2.51 -3.72
CA LEU A 60 -1.89 1.34 -3.74
C LEU A 60 -2.63 1.26 -2.40
N VAL A 61 -3.97 1.22 -2.43
CA VAL A 61 -4.79 1.23 -1.21
C VAL A 61 -5.72 0.03 -1.05
N GLY A 62 -5.87 -0.79 -2.08
CA GLY A 62 -6.69 -2.00 -2.00
C GLY A 62 -6.93 -2.63 -3.36
N ARG A 63 -7.89 -3.55 -3.40
CA ARG A 63 -8.34 -4.22 -4.62
C ARG A 63 -9.76 -3.83 -4.97
N ALA A 64 -10.06 -3.74 -6.26
CA ALA A 64 -11.38 -3.41 -6.77
C ALA A 64 -12.45 -4.44 -6.35
N GLU A 65 -12.06 -5.69 -6.13
CA GLU A 65 -12.95 -6.74 -5.62
C GLU A 65 -13.34 -6.56 -4.14
N GLU A 66 -12.69 -5.65 -3.40
CA GLU A 66 -13.19 -5.24 -2.08
C GLU A 66 -14.44 -4.35 -2.20
N CYS A 67 -14.75 -3.86 -3.41
CA CYS A 67 -15.97 -3.13 -3.76
C CYS A 67 -16.70 -3.79 -4.95
N GLU A 68 -17.29 -4.97 -4.77
CA GLU A 68 -17.93 -5.70 -5.88
C GLU A 68 -19.26 -5.07 -6.33
N LYS A 69 -20.10 -4.66 -5.39
CA LYS A 69 -21.45 -4.17 -5.62
C LYS A 69 -21.51 -2.65 -5.48
N PRO A 70 -22.41 -1.96 -6.20
CA PRO A 70 -22.66 -0.55 -5.95
C PRO A 70 -22.99 -0.28 -4.47
N GLY A 71 -22.34 0.72 -3.91
CA GLY A 71 -22.40 1.09 -2.49
C GLY A 71 -21.39 0.39 -1.62
N ASP A 72 -20.70 -0.65 -2.09
CA ASP A 72 -19.60 -1.27 -1.35
C ASP A 72 -18.47 -0.25 -1.18
N TYR A 73 -17.93 -0.17 0.03
CA TYR A 73 -16.85 0.74 0.38
C TYR A 73 -15.90 0.11 1.38
N PHE A 74 -14.68 0.61 1.41
CA PHE A 74 -13.72 0.40 2.49
C PHE A 74 -13.02 1.72 2.82
N THR A 75 -12.49 1.80 4.03
CA THR A 75 -11.73 2.94 4.50
C THR A 75 -10.26 2.60 4.63
N GLN A 76 -9.41 3.60 4.43
CA GLN A 76 -7.97 3.50 4.60
C GLN A 76 -7.44 4.79 5.23
N ARG A 77 -6.22 4.76 5.74
CA ARG A 77 -5.53 5.93 6.28
C ARG A 77 -4.09 5.96 5.79
N ILE A 78 -3.63 7.12 5.33
CA ILE A 78 -2.24 7.37 4.93
C ILE A 78 -1.73 8.54 5.78
N GLY A 79 -0.80 8.26 6.71
CA GLY A 79 -0.47 9.22 7.76
C GLY A 79 -1.73 9.65 8.53
N ASP A 80 -2.02 10.93 8.54
CA ASP A 80 -3.23 11.48 9.17
C ASP A 80 -4.42 11.64 8.23
N GLU A 81 -4.29 11.27 6.95
CA GLU A 81 -5.33 11.44 5.94
C GLU A 81 -6.31 10.26 5.92
N PRO A 82 -7.58 10.44 6.36
CA PRO A 82 -8.58 9.39 6.29
C PRO A 82 -9.22 9.34 4.89
N ILE A 83 -9.41 8.13 4.38
CA ILE A 83 -9.83 7.88 3.00
C ILE A 83 -11.02 6.93 3.03
N VAL A 84 -11.96 7.14 2.11
CA VAL A 84 -13.01 6.18 1.79
C VAL A 84 -12.96 5.89 0.30
N VAL A 85 -12.86 4.62 -0.06
CA VAL A 85 -12.97 4.12 -1.43
C VAL A 85 -14.32 3.47 -1.56
N VAL A 86 -15.10 3.84 -2.57
CA VAL A 86 -16.47 3.36 -2.76
C VAL A 86 -16.74 3.04 -4.23
N LYS A 87 -17.51 1.98 -4.46
CA LYS A 87 -18.13 1.76 -5.77
C LYS A 87 -19.42 2.55 -5.86
N GLU A 88 -19.43 3.57 -6.70
CA GLU A 88 -20.58 4.41 -6.94
C GLU A 88 -21.76 3.61 -7.53
N LYS A 89 -22.96 4.21 -7.46
CA LYS A 89 -24.14 3.70 -8.18
C LYS A 89 -23.90 3.60 -9.70
N SER A 90 -23.05 4.46 -10.25
CA SER A 90 -22.63 4.44 -11.67
C SER A 90 -21.82 3.19 -12.04
N GLY A 91 -21.24 2.51 -11.05
CA GLY A 91 -20.33 1.38 -11.22
C GLY A 91 -18.85 1.74 -11.13
N ASN A 92 -18.51 3.04 -11.14
CA ASN A 92 -17.14 3.51 -11.00
C ASN A 92 -16.64 3.34 -9.55
N ILE A 93 -15.36 3.05 -9.37
CA ILE A 93 -14.69 3.10 -8.06
C ILE A 93 -14.01 4.45 -7.92
N GLN A 94 -14.30 5.16 -6.83
CA GLN A 94 -13.76 6.48 -6.55
C GLN A 94 -13.34 6.59 -5.08
N ALA A 95 -12.30 7.35 -4.81
CA ALA A 95 -11.84 7.67 -3.47
C ALA A 95 -12.14 9.12 -3.11
N PHE A 96 -12.43 9.33 -1.82
CA PHE A 96 -12.63 10.65 -1.23
C PHE A 96 -11.86 10.77 0.07
N ALA A 97 -11.46 11.98 0.42
CA ALA A 97 -11.09 12.27 1.79
C ALA A 97 -12.33 12.04 2.67
N ASN A 98 -12.21 11.14 3.64
CA ASN A 98 -13.29 10.73 4.54
C ASN A 98 -13.46 11.76 5.65
N VAL A 99 -13.79 12.99 5.25
CA VAL A 99 -13.98 14.14 6.13
C VAL A 99 -15.22 14.93 5.71
N CYS A 100 -16.17 15.08 6.65
CA CYS A 100 -17.35 15.89 6.42
C CYS A 100 -16.96 17.36 6.20
N ARG A 101 -17.50 17.98 5.14
CA ARG A 101 -17.26 19.39 4.80
C ARG A 101 -17.78 20.40 5.83
N HIS A 102 -18.57 19.96 6.81
CA HIS A 102 -19.06 20.84 7.88
C HIS A 102 -17.99 21.11 8.93
N ARG A 103 -17.48 20.06 9.60
CA ARG A 103 -16.53 20.18 10.73
C ARG A 103 -15.46 19.08 10.75
N GLY A 104 -15.16 18.47 9.60
CA GLY A 104 -14.02 17.55 9.45
C GLY A 104 -14.20 16.16 10.07
N VAL A 105 -15.39 15.82 10.60
CA VAL A 105 -15.64 14.50 11.18
C VAL A 105 -15.75 13.43 10.09
N GLN A 106 -15.20 12.24 10.32
CA GLN A 106 -15.33 11.09 9.42
C GLN A 106 -16.79 10.69 9.21
N VAL A 107 -17.09 10.16 8.02
CA VAL A 107 -18.45 9.77 7.61
C VAL A 107 -18.60 8.28 7.30
N ALA A 108 -17.48 7.55 7.30
CA ALA A 108 -17.39 6.11 7.04
C ALA A 108 -16.34 5.47 7.96
N TRP A 109 -16.52 4.19 8.31
CA TRP A 109 -15.60 3.40 9.13
C TRP A 109 -15.47 2.00 8.58
N GLU A 110 -14.30 1.39 8.76
CA GLU A 110 -14.00 0.02 8.37
C GLU A 110 -14.34 -0.24 6.89
N SER A 111 -15.35 -1.08 6.63
CA SER A 111 -15.90 -1.36 5.31
C SER A 111 -17.40 -1.67 5.43
N GLY A 112 -18.11 -1.65 4.30
CA GLY A 112 -19.53 -2.02 4.28
C GLY A 112 -20.19 -1.74 2.94
N ASN A 113 -21.52 -1.76 2.93
CA ASN A 113 -22.33 -1.35 1.79
C ASN A 113 -23.31 -0.25 2.22
N THR A 114 -23.34 0.86 1.50
CA THR A 114 -24.30 1.94 1.78
C THR A 114 -24.75 2.67 0.53
N LYS A 115 -25.95 3.27 0.61
CA LYS A 115 -26.43 4.24 -0.39
C LYS A 115 -25.97 5.66 -0.09
N TYR A 116 -25.65 5.94 1.17
CA TYR A 116 -25.30 7.28 1.66
C TYR A 116 -24.29 7.21 2.81
N PHE A 117 -23.39 8.19 2.88
CA PHE A 117 -22.55 8.44 4.04
C PHE A 117 -23.19 9.52 4.90
N SER A 118 -23.51 9.21 6.16
CA SER A 118 -24.14 10.15 7.09
C SER A 118 -23.13 10.59 8.14
N CYS A 119 -22.90 11.90 8.24
CA CYS A 119 -22.03 12.48 9.24
C CYS A 119 -22.64 12.31 10.64
N PRO A 120 -21.93 11.68 11.59
CA PRO A 120 -22.45 11.35 12.91
C PRO A 120 -22.63 12.59 13.79
N TYR A 121 -22.04 13.73 13.40
CA TYR A 121 -22.08 14.94 14.21
C TYR A 121 -23.39 15.72 14.03
N HIS A 122 -23.75 16.07 12.79
CA HIS A 122 -24.92 16.90 12.50
C HIS A 122 -25.80 16.35 11.36
N GLY A 123 -25.60 15.09 10.96
CA GLY A 123 -26.43 14.43 9.97
C GLY A 123 -26.32 14.99 8.55
N TRP A 124 -25.17 15.53 8.16
CA TRP A 124 -24.91 15.85 6.76
C TRP A 124 -24.78 14.54 5.97
N VAL A 125 -25.54 14.42 4.89
CA VAL A 125 -25.67 13.19 4.11
C VAL A 125 -25.05 13.36 2.74
N TYR A 126 -24.11 12.48 2.40
CA TYR A 126 -23.46 12.43 1.10
C TYR A 126 -23.89 11.18 0.34
N ASP A 127 -24.08 11.26 -0.97
CA ASP A 127 -24.24 10.06 -1.80
C ASP A 127 -22.89 9.37 -2.07
N THR A 128 -22.91 8.23 -2.77
CA THR A 128 -21.70 7.45 -3.08
C THR A 128 -20.77 8.14 -4.09
N SER A 129 -21.21 9.19 -4.77
CA SER A 129 -20.34 10.08 -5.59
C SER A 129 -19.76 11.25 -4.78
N GLY A 130 -20.02 11.26 -3.47
CA GLY A 130 -19.54 12.25 -2.52
C GLY A 130 -20.34 13.55 -2.50
N HIS A 131 -21.38 13.73 -3.32
CA HIS A 131 -22.18 14.96 -3.32
C HIS A 131 -23.03 15.06 -2.07
N LEU A 132 -23.12 16.26 -1.47
CA LEU A 132 -24.05 16.52 -0.38
C LEU A 132 -25.48 16.43 -0.91
N VAL A 133 -26.25 15.48 -0.41
CA VAL A 133 -27.66 15.29 -0.81
C VAL A 133 -28.63 15.88 0.20
N ASP A 134 -28.25 15.91 1.48
CA ASP A 134 -29.09 16.47 2.54
C ASP A 134 -28.25 17.04 3.69
N ALA A 135 -28.81 18.05 4.36
CA ALA A 135 -28.26 18.64 5.58
C ALA A 135 -29.38 19.36 6.33
N GLN A 136 -29.32 19.33 7.66
CA GLN A 136 -30.34 19.96 8.50
C GLN A 136 -30.46 21.47 8.23
N TYR A 137 -31.70 21.95 8.13
CA TYR A 137 -32.06 23.36 7.95
C TYR A 137 -31.49 24.05 6.71
N LEU A 138 -31.09 23.29 5.69
CA LEU A 138 -30.53 23.81 4.46
C LEU A 138 -31.48 24.80 3.76
N GLU A 139 -32.80 24.59 3.87
CA GLU A 139 -33.86 25.46 3.35
C GLU A 139 -33.87 26.87 3.96
N LYS A 140 -33.29 27.05 5.16
CA LYS A 140 -33.18 28.34 5.84
C LYS A 140 -31.92 29.10 5.43
N SER A 141 -30.95 28.43 4.81
CA SER A 141 -29.73 29.07 4.35
C SER A 141 -29.97 29.78 3.02
N LYS A 142 -29.71 31.09 2.97
CA LYS A 142 -29.88 31.90 1.76
C LYS A 142 -28.66 31.88 0.84
N THR A 143 -27.50 31.48 1.37
CA THR A 143 -26.21 31.60 0.68
C THR A 143 -25.54 30.25 0.41
N PHE A 144 -25.94 29.19 1.12
CA PHE A 144 -25.35 27.87 0.93
C PHE A 144 -25.97 27.18 -0.29
N LYS A 145 -25.11 26.85 -1.26
CA LYS A 145 -25.49 26.07 -2.45
C LYS A 145 -25.05 24.63 -2.25
N LYS A 146 -26.02 23.74 -2.05
CA LYS A 146 -25.78 22.32 -1.78
C LYS A 146 -24.97 21.65 -2.91
N GLU A 147 -25.22 22.07 -4.13
CA GLU A 147 -24.62 21.54 -5.37
C GLU A 147 -23.10 21.80 -5.41
N ASN A 148 -22.62 22.80 -4.68
CA ASN A 148 -21.20 23.13 -4.58
C ASN A 148 -20.49 22.39 -3.44
N CYS A 149 -21.20 21.53 -2.70
CA CYS A 149 -20.66 20.81 -1.56
C CYS A 149 -20.56 19.31 -1.85
N ARG A 150 -19.35 18.79 -1.79
CA ARG A 150 -19.06 17.36 -1.88
C ARG A 150 -17.86 16.99 -1.02
N LEU A 151 -17.72 15.71 -0.69
CA LEU A 151 -16.49 15.17 -0.11
C LEU A 151 -15.30 15.52 -1.02
N PRO A 152 -14.13 15.90 -0.47
CA PRO A 152 -12.95 16.17 -1.29
C PRO A 152 -12.57 14.93 -2.10
N ILE A 153 -12.42 15.11 -3.41
CA ILE A 153 -12.07 14.02 -4.34
C ILE A 153 -10.59 13.73 -4.20
N ILE A 154 -10.23 12.45 -4.17
CA ILE A 154 -8.85 11.99 -4.32
C ILE A 154 -8.77 11.29 -5.68
N ARG A 155 -7.75 11.60 -6.49
CA ARG A 155 -7.60 10.95 -7.80
C ARG A 155 -7.56 9.45 -7.60
N THR A 156 -8.28 8.71 -8.42
CA THR A 156 -8.41 7.26 -8.31
C THR A 156 -8.28 6.64 -9.68
N GLU A 157 -7.33 5.71 -9.83
CA GLU A 157 -7.12 4.96 -11.07
C GLU A 157 -6.94 3.49 -10.73
N LEU A 158 -7.36 2.62 -11.65
CA LEU A 158 -7.33 1.17 -11.48
C LEU A 158 -6.33 0.56 -12.46
N TRP A 159 -5.58 -0.43 -12.00
CA TRP A 159 -4.72 -1.24 -12.86
C TRP A 159 -4.73 -2.70 -12.40
N GLU A 160 -5.04 -3.64 -13.29
CA GLU A 160 -5.09 -5.08 -13.00
C GLU A 160 -5.87 -5.45 -11.71
N GLY A 161 -6.98 -4.74 -11.46
CA GLY A 161 -7.84 -4.97 -10.28
C GLY A 161 -7.34 -4.35 -8.98
N PHE A 162 -6.25 -3.59 -9.00
CA PHE A 162 -5.77 -2.80 -7.86
C PHE A 162 -6.28 -1.36 -7.93
N VAL A 163 -6.57 -0.79 -6.77
CA VAL A 163 -7.02 0.59 -6.62
C VAL A 163 -5.83 1.43 -6.18
N PHE A 164 -5.47 2.40 -7.02
CA PHE A 164 -4.47 3.41 -6.72
C PHE A 164 -5.14 4.76 -6.49
N ILE A 165 -4.57 5.54 -5.59
CA ILE A 165 -4.99 6.91 -5.32
C ILE A 165 -3.84 7.88 -5.42
N ASN A 166 -4.13 9.15 -5.67
CA ASN A 166 -3.15 10.24 -5.58
C ASN A 166 -3.83 11.49 -5.01
N PHE A 167 -3.20 12.13 -4.02
CA PHE A 167 -3.72 13.33 -3.38
C PHE A 167 -3.49 14.59 -4.20
N ASP A 168 -2.51 14.58 -5.12
CA ASP A 168 -2.28 15.68 -6.05
C ASP A 168 -3.37 15.65 -7.16
N PRO A 169 -4.24 16.68 -7.25
CA PRO A 169 -5.27 16.74 -8.28
C PRO A 169 -4.69 16.86 -9.71
N ASP A 170 -3.45 17.34 -9.82
CA ASP A 170 -2.72 17.55 -11.06
C ASP A 170 -1.78 16.37 -11.39
N ALA A 171 -1.84 15.27 -10.62
CA ALA A 171 -1.04 14.09 -10.88
C ALA A 171 -1.22 13.56 -12.30
N ARG A 172 -0.11 13.16 -12.92
CA ARG A 172 -0.13 12.47 -14.22
C ARG A 172 -0.86 11.12 -14.10
N PRO A 173 -1.40 10.59 -15.21
CA PRO A 173 -2.03 9.27 -15.22
C PRO A 173 -1.16 8.20 -14.57
N LEU A 174 -1.79 7.27 -13.85
CA LEU A 174 -1.12 6.14 -13.18
C LEU A 174 -0.26 5.36 -14.17
N MET A 175 -0.77 5.17 -15.40
CA MET A 175 -0.10 4.42 -16.45
C MET A 175 1.30 4.97 -16.78
N GLU A 176 1.50 6.29 -16.74
CA GLU A 176 2.82 6.88 -16.98
C GLU A 176 3.83 6.47 -15.90
N SER A 177 3.39 6.36 -14.64
CA SER A 177 4.23 5.92 -13.54
C SER A 177 4.55 4.43 -13.67
N LEU A 178 3.55 3.61 -13.97
CA LEU A 178 3.72 2.16 -14.17
C LEU A 178 4.64 1.85 -15.36
N GLU A 179 4.55 2.60 -16.46
CA GLU A 179 5.44 2.49 -17.61
C GLU A 179 6.86 2.96 -17.32
N LYS A 180 7.02 4.05 -16.55
CA LYS A 180 8.34 4.50 -16.07
C LYS A 180 9.05 3.40 -15.27
N TRP A 181 8.28 2.61 -14.53
CA TRP A 181 8.79 1.46 -13.77
C TRP A 181 8.75 0.16 -14.56
N ASP A 182 8.43 0.14 -15.85
CA ASP A 182 8.38 -1.08 -16.67
C ASP A 182 7.46 -2.20 -16.12
N PHE A 183 6.53 -1.82 -15.23
CA PHE A 183 5.69 -2.73 -14.47
C PHE A 183 4.75 -3.57 -15.36
N PRO A 184 4.09 -3.00 -16.39
CA PRO A 184 3.23 -3.78 -17.28
C PRO A 184 3.98 -4.87 -18.05
N ARG A 185 5.23 -4.63 -18.42
CA ARG A 185 6.05 -5.64 -19.09
C ARG A 185 6.44 -6.76 -18.13
N VAL A 186 6.93 -6.40 -16.95
CA VAL A 186 7.43 -7.38 -15.96
C VAL A 186 6.30 -8.25 -15.41
N TYR A 187 5.13 -7.67 -15.14
CA TYR A 187 4.02 -8.35 -14.45
C TYR A 187 2.82 -8.69 -15.32
N GLY A 188 2.76 -8.19 -16.56
CA GLY A 188 1.71 -8.52 -17.53
C GLY A 188 1.45 -10.03 -17.70
N PRO A 189 2.48 -10.90 -17.73
CA PRO A 189 2.26 -12.36 -17.82
C PRO A 189 1.41 -12.95 -16.67
N TYR A 190 1.41 -12.33 -15.49
CA TYR A 190 0.60 -12.79 -14.36
C TYR A 190 -0.89 -12.50 -14.52
N GLN A 191 -1.27 -11.50 -15.33
CA GLN A 191 -2.66 -11.08 -15.56
C GLN A 191 -3.42 -10.90 -14.23
N MET A 192 -2.90 -10.04 -13.35
CA MET A 192 -3.29 -10.01 -11.94
C MET A 192 -4.76 -9.61 -11.71
N GLY A 193 -5.42 -9.01 -12.68
CA GLY A 193 -6.87 -8.77 -12.67
C GLY A 193 -7.71 -10.05 -12.72
N ARG A 194 -7.11 -11.18 -13.13
CA ARG A 194 -7.73 -12.51 -13.09
C ARG A 194 -7.57 -13.19 -11.74
N LEU A 195 -6.63 -12.74 -10.92
CA LEU A 195 -6.43 -13.25 -9.57
C LEU A 195 -7.54 -12.74 -8.65
N ARG A 196 -7.75 -13.46 -7.54
CA ARG A 196 -8.72 -13.11 -6.51
C ARG A 196 -8.05 -13.05 -5.16
N LEU A 197 -8.53 -12.15 -4.32
CA LEU A 197 -8.05 -11.99 -2.96
C LEU A 197 -8.46 -13.22 -2.14
N ALA A 198 -7.52 -14.13 -1.90
CA ALA A 198 -7.76 -15.32 -1.09
C ALA A 198 -7.61 -15.05 0.41
N ASN A 199 -6.70 -14.16 0.80
CA ASN A 199 -6.46 -13.81 2.20
C ASN A 199 -5.89 -12.40 2.32
N LYS A 200 -6.25 -11.69 3.41
CA LYS A 200 -5.74 -10.37 3.76
C LYS A 200 -5.38 -10.37 5.25
N PHE A 201 -4.18 -9.93 5.57
CA PHE A 201 -3.72 -9.78 6.94
C PHE A 201 -3.16 -8.37 7.13
N THR A 202 -3.48 -7.76 8.27
CA THR A 202 -3.03 -6.42 8.64
C THR A 202 -2.28 -6.50 9.95
N MET A 203 -1.09 -5.89 10.02
CA MET A 203 -0.30 -5.74 11.23
C MET A 203 0.16 -4.30 11.39
N ASN A 204 0.20 -3.85 12.65
CA ASN A 204 0.88 -2.62 13.03
C ASN A 204 2.33 -2.97 13.39
N ILE A 205 3.28 -2.33 12.70
CA ILE A 205 4.71 -2.55 12.92
C ILE A 205 5.29 -1.24 13.46
N GLY A 206 5.89 -1.29 14.64
CA GLY A 206 6.47 -0.12 15.31
C GLY A 206 7.83 0.28 14.74
N CYS A 207 7.89 0.60 13.45
CA CYS A 207 9.12 1.03 12.78
C CYS A 207 8.84 2.13 11.74
N ASN A 208 9.91 2.79 11.27
CA ASN A 208 9.82 3.68 10.12
C ASN A 208 9.40 2.89 8.87
N TRP A 209 8.57 3.48 8.01
CA TRP A 209 8.05 2.83 6.80
C TRP A 209 9.14 2.33 5.85
N LYS A 210 10.29 3.04 5.79
CA LYS A 210 11.42 2.69 4.93
C LYS A 210 12.01 1.32 5.24
N PHE A 211 12.01 0.90 6.50
CA PHE A 211 12.53 -0.41 6.90
C PHE A 211 11.80 -1.57 6.24
N LEU A 212 10.49 -1.43 5.96
CA LEU A 212 9.75 -2.48 5.27
C LEU A 212 10.24 -2.65 3.83
N ASN A 213 10.49 -1.54 3.13
CA ASN A 213 10.97 -1.58 1.76
C ASN A 213 12.43 -2.07 1.70
N GLU A 214 13.28 -1.53 2.57
CA GLU A 214 14.70 -1.90 2.64
C GLU A 214 14.91 -3.36 3.03
N ASN A 215 14.14 -3.88 3.99
CA ASN A 215 14.24 -5.28 4.40
C ASN A 215 13.92 -6.24 3.25
N LEU A 216 12.97 -5.87 2.38
CA LEU A 216 12.58 -6.69 1.24
C LEU A 216 13.59 -6.60 0.08
N THR A 217 14.33 -5.50 -0.03
CA THR A 217 15.46 -5.38 -0.96
C THR A 217 16.69 -6.15 -0.47
N ASP A 218 16.93 -6.15 0.83
CA ASP A 218 18.11 -6.77 1.45
C ASP A 218 17.95 -8.29 1.59
N ILE A 219 18.26 -9.06 0.54
CA ILE A 219 18.22 -10.53 0.63
C ILE A 219 19.34 -11.13 1.50
N TYR A 220 20.31 -10.33 1.93
CA TYR A 220 21.45 -10.83 2.71
C TYR A 220 21.00 -11.38 4.08
N HIS A 221 19.93 -10.83 4.65
CA HIS A 221 19.40 -11.29 5.94
C HIS A 221 18.80 -12.70 5.88
N ILE A 222 18.44 -13.22 4.69
CA ILE A 222 17.72 -14.49 4.54
C ILE A 222 18.50 -15.65 5.15
N ALA A 223 19.80 -15.73 4.89
CA ALA A 223 20.62 -16.84 5.38
C ALA A 223 20.76 -16.85 6.92
N VAL A 224 20.63 -15.68 7.55
CA VAL A 224 20.81 -15.51 9.00
C VAL A 224 19.47 -15.54 9.74
N LEU A 225 18.55 -14.63 9.40
CA LEU A 225 17.28 -14.47 10.09
C LEU A 225 16.30 -15.61 9.79
N HIS A 226 16.38 -16.18 8.58
CA HIS A 226 15.50 -17.26 8.14
C HIS A 226 16.22 -18.62 8.10
N SER A 227 17.31 -18.79 8.87
CA SER A 227 18.07 -20.04 8.97
C SER A 227 17.21 -21.25 9.34
N ASP A 228 16.22 -21.05 10.21
CA ASP A 228 15.33 -22.12 10.71
C ASP A 228 13.99 -22.18 9.96
N THR A 229 13.78 -21.33 8.95
CA THR A 229 12.54 -21.32 8.16
C THR A 229 12.81 -21.64 6.70
N PHE A 230 12.76 -20.65 5.80
CA PHE A 230 12.89 -20.87 4.36
C PHE A 230 14.30 -20.61 3.82
N GLY A 231 15.20 -20.02 4.61
CA GLY A 231 16.55 -19.66 4.19
C GLY A 231 17.34 -20.80 3.56
N PRO A 232 17.35 -22.02 4.13
CA PRO A 232 18.03 -23.17 3.52
C PRO A 232 17.53 -23.58 2.13
N TYR A 233 16.31 -23.18 1.76
CA TYR A 233 15.67 -23.54 0.48
C TYR A 233 15.67 -22.39 -0.54
N GLN A 234 16.25 -21.25 -0.18
CA GLN A 234 16.28 -20.04 -1.00
C GLN A 234 17.73 -19.65 -1.30
N PRO A 235 18.37 -20.27 -2.31
CA PRO A 235 19.74 -19.91 -2.68
C PRO A 235 19.77 -18.45 -3.15
N LEU A 236 20.75 -17.69 -2.66
CA LEU A 236 20.97 -16.30 -3.10
C LEU A 236 21.51 -16.25 -4.55
N ASP A 237 22.05 -17.37 -5.04
CA ASP A 237 22.49 -17.51 -6.42
C ASP A 237 21.31 -17.45 -7.39
N GLY A 238 21.44 -16.58 -8.41
CA GLY A 238 20.42 -16.41 -9.44
C GLY A 238 19.42 -15.29 -9.19
N TYR A 239 19.54 -14.55 -8.09
CA TYR A 239 18.85 -13.28 -7.93
C TYR A 239 19.35 -12.28 -8.99
N ARG A 240 18.40 -11.60 -9.62
CA ARG A 240 18.65 -10.54 -10.61
C ARG A 240 17.83 -9.32 -10.24
N TYR A 241 18.50 -8.19 -10.10
CA TYR A 241 17.87 -6.92 -9.77
C TYR A 241 17.98 -5.96 -10.94
N GLU A 242 16.86 -5.32 -11.26
CA GLU A 242 16.78 -4.13 -12.10
C GLU A 242 16.28 -3.00 -11.20
N VAL A 243 17.13 -2.01 -10.94
CA VAL A 243 16.77 -0.85 -10.10
C VAL A 243 16.30 0.30 -10.96
N PHE A 244 15.38 1.08 -10.43
CA PHE A 244 14.91 2.32 -11.01
C PHE A 244 14.74 3.36 -9.91
N ASP A 245 14.42 4.59 -10.30
CA ASP A 245 14.20 5.69 -9.39
C ASP A 245 13.10 5.37 -8.36
N GLY A 246 13.51 5.15 -7.11
CA GLY A 246 12.64 4.82 -5.98
C GLY A 246 12.23 3.35 -5.84
N GLY A 247 12.68 2.42 -6.70
CA GLY A 247 12.23 1.03 -6.62
C GLY A 247 13.09 0.01 -7.35
N TYR A 248 12.61 -1.23 -7.41
CA TYR A 248 13.34 -2.33 -8.05
C TYR A 248 12.44 -3.48 -8.53
N HIS A 249 12.93 -4.23 -9.51
CA HIS A 249 12.48 -5.57 -9.89
C HIS A 249 13.56 -6.60 -9.57
N GLY A 250 13.28 -7.43 -8.59
CA GLY A 250 14.05 -8.61 -8.24
C GLY A 250 13.40 -9.84 -8.86
N ARG A 251 14.14 -10.65 -9.59
CA ARG A 251 13.72 -11.99 -9.99
C ARG A 251 14.61 -13.03 -9.32
N PHE A 252 13.98 -14.09 -8.82
CA PHE A 252 14.68 -15.24 -8.29
C PHE A 252 14.14 -16.53 -8.89
N ILE A 253 14.97 -17.57 -8.89
CA ILE A 253 14.57 -18.93 -9.27
C ILE A 253 14.41 -19.73 -7.98
N GLY A 254 13.33 -20.48 -7.86
CA GLY A 254 13.06 -21.26 -6.65
C GLY A 254 11.86 -22.19 -6.80
N GLY A 255 11.79 -23.22 -5.95
CA GLY A 255 10.62 -24.07 -5.80
C GLY A 255 9.49 -23.36 -5.05
N THR A 256 8.36 -24.04 -4.88
CA THR A 256 7.23 -23.59 -4.06
C THR A 256 7.63 -23.35 -2.60
N LEU A 257 7.00 -22.37 -1.95
CA LEU A 257 7.11 -22.17 -0.50
C LEU A 257 6.11 -23.01 0.31
N ALA A 258 5.30 -23.83 -0.37
CA ALA A 258 4.36 -24.72 0.30
C ALA A 258 5.11 -25.78 1.13
N PRO A 259 4.57 -26.16 2.31
CA PRO A 259 5.14 -27.22 3.13
C PRO A 259 5.36 -28.51 2.32
N GLY A 260 6.55 -29.10 2.42
CA GLY A 260 6.91 -30.32 1.70
C GLY A 260 7.24 -30.13 0.21
N GLY A 261 7.38 -28.88 -0.28
CA GLY A 261 7.88 -28.60 -1.62
C GLY A 261 6.90 -28.96 -2.75
N LYS A 262 5.61 -29.11 -2.43
CA LYS A 262 4.55 -29.40 -3.40
C LYS A 262 3.51 -28.29 -3.42
N SER A 263 3.37 -27.61 -4.56
CA SER A 263 2.35 -26.56 -4.72
C SER A 263 0.95 -27.16 -4.56
N LEU A 264 0.07 -26.40 -3.90
CA LEU A 264 -1.33 -26.76 -3.69
C LEU A 264 -2.15 -26.67 -4.97
N PHE A 265 -1.89 -25.66 -5.80
CA PHE A 265 -2.67 -25.35 -7.01
C PHE A 265 -1.93 -25.64 -8.31
N GLY A 266 -0.63 -25.92 -8.24
CA GLY A 266 0.24 -25.97 -9.41
C GLY A 266 0.57 -24.58 -9.95
N PRO A 267 1.26 -24.49 -11.10
CA PRO A 267 1.55 -23.21 -11.72
C PRO A 267 0.29 -22.53 -12.24
N ILE A 268 0.28 -21.19 -12.24
CA ILE A 268 -0.77 -20.36 -12.85
C ILE A 268 -0.95 -20.82 -14.32
N PRO A 269 -2.16 -21.26 -14.73
CA PRO A 269 -2.34 -21.96 -16.01
C PRO A 269 -2.00 -21.15 -17.25
N TRP A 270 -2.12 -19.82 -17.19
CA TRP A 270 -1.83 -18.90 -18.30
C TRP A 270 -0.42 -18.32 -18.26
N LEU A 271 0.34 -18.59 -17.20
CA LEU A 271 1.69 -18.08 -17.06
C LEU A 271 2.62 -18.82 -18.05
N PRO A 272 3.52 -18.13 -18.76
CA PRO A 272 4.52 -18.77 -19.61
C PRO A 272 5.38 -19.79 -18.86
N LYS A 273 5.78 -20.89 -19.52
CA LYS A 273 6.50 -22.00 -18.89
C LYS A 273 7.84 -21.57 -18.27
N GLU A 274 8.51 -20.61 -18.88
CA GLU A 274 9.74 -20.00 -18.40
C GLU A 274 9.58 -19.21 -17.08
N LEU A 275 8.34 -18.93 -16.70
CA LEU A 275 7.98 -18.33 -15.42
C LEU A 275 7.43 -19.36 -14.42
N HIS A 276 7.38 -20.66 -14.75
CA HIS A 276 6.94 -21.73 -13.83
C HIS A 276 8.01 -22.12 -12.81
N SER A 277 8.84 -21.16 -12.39
CA SER A 277 9.82 -21.33 -11.33
C SER A 277 10.14 -19.98 -10.69
N GLY A 278 10.29 -19.98 -9.37
CA GLY A 278 10.67 -18.82 -8.58
C GLY A 278 9.59 -17.77 -8.44
N GLY A 279 9.93 -16.52 -8.70
CA GLY A 279 9.02 -15.40 -8.58
C GLY A 279 9.73 -14.08 -8.71
N PHE A 280 8.99 -13.03 -8.39
CA PHE A 280 9.53 -11.68 -8.31
C PHE A 280 9.46 -11.18 -6.87
N SER A 281 10.39 -10.27 -6.54
CA SER A 281 10.36 -9.40 -5.38
C SER A 281 10.47 -7.99 -5.94
N SER A 282 9.52 -7.12 -5.66
CA SER A 282 9.55 -5.76 -6.17
C SER A 282 9.14 -4.74 -5.14
N HIS A 283 9.73 -3.56 -5.26
CA HIS A 283 9.21 -2.37 -4.61
C HIS A 283 8.70 -1.41 -5.67
N LEU A 284 7.41 -1.11 -5.60
CA LEU A 284 6.77 -0.03 -6.33
C LEU A 284 6.60 1.13 -5.37
N PRO A 285 7.29 2.26 -5.62
CA PRO A 285 7.26 3.36 -4.69
C PRO A 285 5.87 3.99 -4.62
N PRO A 286 5.53 4.59 -3.47
CA PRO A 286 6.29 4.57 -2.23
C PRO A 286 5.89 3.44 -1.28
N ASN A 287 4.71 2.83 -1.46
CA ASN A 287 4.05 2.05 -0.42
C ASN A 287 3.78 0.59 -0.78
N THR A 288 4.31 0.08 -1.89
CA THR A 288 3.94 -1.25 -2.37
C THR A 288 5.13 -2.18 -2.53
N ALA A 289 5.05 -3.35 -1.91
CA ALA A 289 5.95 -4.46 -2.19
C ALA A 289 5.19 -5.61 -2.85
N TRP A 290 5.76 -6.16 -3.92
CA TRP A 290 5.12 -7.18 -4.76
C TRP A 290 5.92 -8.46 -4.76
N PHE A 291 5.24 -9.56 -4.42
CA PHE A 291 5.82 -10.91 -4.41
C PHE A 291 5.02 -11.91 -5.23
N PRO A 292 4.81 -11.69 -6.55
CA PRO A 292 4.11 -12.66 -7.35
C PRO A 292 5.00 -13.88 -7.57
N ARG A 293 4.37 -15.04 -7.41
CA ARG A 293 4.99 -16.33 -7.64
C ARG A 293 4.18 -17.12 -8.63
N PHE A 294 4.84 -18.10 -9.24
CA PHE A 294 4.24 -18.90 -10.29
C PHE A 294 3.12 -19.82 -9.80
N ASP A 295 3.05 -20.10 -8.50
CA ASP A 295 2.29 -21.20 -7.92
C ASP A 295 1.24 -20.80 -6.87
N TYR A 296 0.82 -19.52 -6.89
CA TYR A 296 -0.30 -18.99 -6.11
C TYR A 296 -1.57 -18.83 -6.96
#